data_AF-A0A0R3R019-F1
#
_entry.id   AF-A0A0R3R019-F1
#
_cell.length_a   1.000
_cell.length_b   1.000
_cell.length_c   1.000
_cell.angle_alpha   90.00
_cell.angle_beta   90.00
_cell.angle_gamma   90.00
#
_symmetry.space_group_name_H-M   'P 1'
#
loop_
_entity.id
_entity.type
_entity.pdbx_description
1 polymer ?
#
loop_
_entity_poly.entity_id
_entity_poly.type
_entity_poly.pdbx_seq_one_letter_code
_entity_poly.pdbx_strand_id
1 'polypeptide(L)'
;MAHSAKDDHTRYRQDVKIAKSYNTNDPVIQYCTNISVKQDLIEEELREKTIRSHKDYIMVGAPEVLQMGKNMIKLIKAKRVLDIGTFTGSSALAWALALPSDGQIISMDISHESLDIIGKEIFEKIPDIARKIDFRLGSALETLDVLIASGQSGKWDFAFIDADKENYPNYYERCVQLLRTGGVILIDNVS
;
A
#
# COMPACT_ATOMS: atom_id res chain seq x y z
N MET A 1 45.78 9.56 34.34
CA MET A 1 44.40 10.09 34.34
C MET A 1 43.87 9.99 32.92
N ALA A 2 43.09 8.96 32.61
CA ALA A 2 42.52 8.76 31.29
C ALA A 2 41.08 9.28 31.29
N HIS A 3 40.83 10.33 30.49
CA HIS A 3 39.49 10.87 30.26
C HIS A 3 38.83 10.02 29.17
N SER A 4 37.90 9.15 29.56
CA SER A 4 37.04 8.42 28.63
C SER A 4 35.93 9.37 28.18
N ALA A 5 36.06 9.92 26.97
CA ALA A 5 34.93 10.44 26.22
C ALA A 5 34.05 9.25 25.86
N LYS A 6 32.93 9.09 26.57
CA LYS A 6 31.86 8.19 26.14
C LYS A 6 31.02 8.94 25.11
N ASP A 7 30.97 8.38 23.91
CA ASP A 7 30.17 8.85 22.78
C ASP A 7 28.72 9.18 23.18
N ASP A 8 28.33 10.43 22.95
CA ASP A 8 26.99 11.01 23.19
C ASP A 8 25.98 10.64 22.07
N HIS A 9 26.20 9.52 21.37
CA HIS A 9 25.36 9.10 20.24
C HIS A 9 24.06 8.39 20.66
N THR A 10 23.81 8.23 21.96
CA THR A 10 22.63 7.52 22.49
C THR A 10 21.48 8.44 22.91
N ARG A 11 21.66 9.77 22.94
CA ARG A 11 20.63 10.72 23.39
C ARG A 11 19.47 10.98 22.42
N TYR A 12 19.56 10.57 21.16
CA TYR A 12 18.55 10.89 20.13
C TYR A 12 17.59 9.73 19.79
N ARG A 13 17.66 8.59 20.49
CA ARG A 13 16.90 7.37 20.15
C ARG A 13 15.75 7.02 21.09
N GLN A 14 15.27 7.96 21.90
CA GLN A 14 14.10 7.74 22.74
C GLN A 14 12.98 8.70 22.35
N ASP A 15 11.83 8.12 22.02
CA ASP A 15 10.51 8.74 21.83
C ASP A 15 10.12 9.32 20.47
N VAL A 16 10.72 8.86 19.35
CA VAL A 16 10.08 9.10 18.04
C VAL A 16 8.92 8.13 17.87
N LYS A 17 7.70 8.59 18.20
CA LYS A 17 6.47 7.87 17.91
C LYS A 17 6.22 7.93 16.40
N ILE A 18 6.56 6.85 15.69
CA ILE A 18 6.23 6.71 14.26
C ILE A 18 4.72 6.75 14.13
N ALA A 19 4.20 7.72 13.39
CA ALA A 19 2.78 7.94 13.18
C ALA A 19 2.53 8.31 11.72
N LYS A 20 1.37 7.91 11.21
CA LYS A 20 0.90 8.33 9.88
C LYS A 20 0.75 9.85 9.86
N SER A 21 1.06 10.49 8.74
CA SER A 21 1.04 11.96 8.61
C SER A 21 -0.26 12.63 9.08
N TYR A 22 -1.41 11.99 8.88
CA TYR A 22 -2.72 12.51 9.31
C TYR A 22 -3.04 12.25 10.80
N ASN A 23 -2.13 11.63 11.56
CA ASN A 23 -2.28 11.31 13.00
C ASN A 23 -1.18 11.93 13.87
N THR A 24 -0.46 12.93 13.35
CA THR A 24 0.60 13.63 14.07
C THR A 24 0.62 15.12 13.76
N ASN A 25 0.95 15.93 14.77
CA ASN A 25 1.19 17.36 14.62
C ASN A 25 2.68 17.70 14.54
N ASP A 26 3.54 16.69 14.30
CA ASP A 26 4.98 16.91 14.14
C ASP A 26 5.23 17.83 12.92
N PRO A 27 5.86 19.01 13.11
CA PRO A 27 6.03 19.99 12.04
C PRO A 27 6.96 19.51 10.93
N VAL A 28 7.89 18.58 11.20
CA VAL A 28 8.78 17.99 10.18
C VAL A 28 7.99 17.01 9.32
N ILE A 29 7.18 16.13 9.93
CA ILE A 29 6.32 15.21 9.18
C ILE A 29 5.32 15.97 8.32
N GLN A 30 4.71 17.03 8.87
CA GLN A 30 3.78 17.89 8.13
C GLN A 30 4.48 18.59 6.96
N TYR A 31 5.66 19.19 7.20
CA TYR A 31 6.44 19.82 6.14
C TYR A 31 6.76 18.84 5.00
N CYS A 32 7.32 17.67 5.33
CA CYS A 32 7.67 16.64 4.36
C CYS A 32 6.44 16.20 3.57
N THR A 33 5.35 15.86 4.24
CA THR A 33 4.10 15.43 3.60
C THR A 33 3.56 16.49 2.64
N ASN A 34 3.50 17.75 3.08
CA ASN A 34 2.96 18.85 2.28
C ASN A 34 3.75 19.10 0.99
N ILE A 35 5.06 18.85 0.98
CA ILE A 35 5.90 19.07 -0.20
C ILE A 35 6.00 17.83 -1.10
N SER A 36 6.03 16.62 -0.53
CA SER A 36 6.33 15.39 -1.27
C SER A 36 5.08 14.63 -1.73
N VAL A 37 3.95 14.76 -1.02
CA VAL A 37 2.71 14.06 -1.36
C VAL A 37 1.93 14.87 -2.40
N LYS A 38 1.53 14.20 -3.48
CA LYS A 38 0.67 14.72 -4.55
C LYS A 38 -0.50 13.76 -4.71
N GLN A 39 -1.45 13.84 -3.77
CA GLN A 39 -2.68 13.06 -3.82
C GLN A 39 -3.67 13.70 -4.80
N ASP A 40 -4.38 12.84 -5.52
CA ASP A 40 -5.57 13.23 -6.27
C ASP A 40 -6.74 13.44 -5.30
N LEU A 41 -7.67 14.34 -5.65
CA LEU A 41 -8.82 14.67 -4.79
C LEU A 41 -9.65 13.44 -4.41
N ILE A 42 -9.71 12.43 -5.30
CA ILE A 42 -10.44 11.19 -5.06
C ILE A 42 -9.74 10.28 -4.03
N GLU A 43 -8.41 10.31 -3.96
CA GLU A 43 -7.65 9.62 -2.91
C GLU A 43 -7.89 10.29 -1.55
N GLU A 44 -7.92 11.62 -1.51
CA GLU A 44 -8.25 12.39 -0.32
C GLU A 44 -9.69 12.13 0.15
N GLU A 45 -10.66 12.13 -0.76
CA GLU A 45 -12.07 11.85 -0.47
C GLU A 45 -12.24 10.47 0.18
N LEU A 46 -11.64 9.42 -0.42
CA LEU A 46 -11.70 8.07 0.13
C LEU A 46 -11.06 8.01 1.53
N ARG A 47 -9.87 8.60 1.71
CA ARG A 47 -9.18 8.61 2.99
C ARG A 47 -10.01 9.31 4.08
N GLU A 48 -10.53 10.50 3.78
CA GLU A 48 -11.36 11.27 4.72
C GLU A 48 -12.66 10.53 5.07
N LYS A 49 -13.31 9.90 4.10
CA LYS A 49 -14.50 9.09 4.33
C LYS A 49 -14.19 7.90 5.24
N THR A 50 -13.07 7.20 5.00
CA THR A 50 -12.61 6.11 5.87
C THR A 50 -12.34 6.58 7.30
N ILE A 51 -11.63 7.70 7.46
CA ILE A 51 -11.33 8.29 8.78
C ILE A 51 -12.59 8.62 9.58
N ARG A 52 -13.60 9.17 8.92
CA ARG A 52 -14.84 9.61 9.59
C ARG A 52 -15.80 8.48 9.90
N SER A 53 -15.76 7.39 9.11
CA SER A 53 -16.83 6.40 9.09
C SER A 53 -16.42 4.99 9.54
N HIS A 54 -15.13 4.70 9.73
CA HIS A 54 -14.66 3.36 10.12
C HIS A 54 -13.97 3.36 11.48
N LYS A 55 -14.35 2.44 12.38
CA LYS A 55 -13.72 2.30 13.72
C LYS A 55 -12.22 1.98 13.63
N ASP A 56 -11.83 1.19 12.63
CA ASP A 56 -10.44 0.78 12.38
C ASP A 56 -9.75 1.69 11.34
N TYR A 57 -10.13 2.97 11.25
CA TYR A 57 -9.58 3.89 10.26
C TYR A 57 -8.05 3.99 10.26
N ILE A 58 -7.40 3.65 11.37
CA ILE A 58 -5.93 3.60 11.46
C ILE A 58 -5.31 2.67 10.43
N MET A 59 -6.06 1.72 9.88
CA MET A 59 -5.63 0.79 8.83
C MET A 59 -5.47 1.46 7.46
N VAL A 60 -6.08 2.63 7.19
CA VAL A 60 -5.94 3.27 5.87
C VAL A 60 -4.48 3.63 5.58
N GLY A 61 -4.01 3.38 4.37
CA GLY A 61 -2.62 3.64 3.98
C GLY A 61 -2.22 5.10 4.18
N ALA A 62 -0.98 5.34 4.63
CA ALA A 62 -0.47 6.69 4.79
C ALA A 62 -0.22 7.35 3.41
N PRO A 63 -0.65 8.61 3.18
CA PRO A 63 -0.46 9.31 1.90
C PRO A 63 0.97 9.25 1.35
N GLU A 64 1.97 9.39 2.24
CA GLU A 64 3.39 9.34 1.94
C GLU A 64 3.87 7.96 1.47
N VAL A 65 3.31 6.88 2.03
CA VAL A 65 3.60 5.50 1.62
C VAL A 65 2.99 5.23 0.24
N LEU A 66 1.73 5.62 0.03
CA LEU A 66 1.05 5.50 -1.26
C LEU A 66 1.77 6.31 -2.35
N GLN A 67 2.20 7.53 -2.04
CA GLN A 67 2.98 8.35 -2.97
C GLN A 67 4.29 7.68 -3.37
N MET A 68 5.02 7.09 -2.42
CA MET A 68 6.26 6.35 -2.69
C MET A 68 6.01 5.16 -3.62
N GLY A 69 4.98 4.35 -3.36
CA GLY A 69 4.60 3.25 -4.24
C GLY A 69 4.19 3.72 -5.64
N LYS A 70 3.42 4.82 -5.76
CA LYS A 70 3.06 5.42 -7.06
C LYS A 70 4.30 5.83 -7.84
N ASN A 71 5.30 6.38 -7.17
CA ASN A 71 6.57 6.74 -7.80
C ASN A 71 7.32 5.50 -8.29
N MET A 72 7.38 4.43 -7.49
CA MET A 72 7.99 3.16 -7.89
C MET A 72 7.30 2.54 -9.11
N ILE A 73 5.97 2.45 -9.10
CA ILE A 73 5.16 1.97 -10.23
C ILE A 73 5.50 2.74 -11.51
N LYS A 74 5.57 4.06 -11.44
CA LYS A 74 5.93 4.92 -12.59
C LYS A 74 7.38 4.70 -13.04
N LEU A 75 8.32 4.63 -12.10
CA LEU A 75 9.75 4.47 -12.39
C LEU A 75 10.05 3.13 -13.09
N ILE A 76 9.43 2.04 -12.64
CA ILE A 76 9.62 0.71 -13.24
C ILE A 76 8.69 0.47 -14.43
N LYS A 77 7.84 1.44 -14.79
CA LYS A 77 6.82 1.37 -15.83
C LYS A 77 5.91 0.14 -15.66
N ALA A 78 5.48 -0.11 -14.43
CA ALA A 78 4.62 -1.23 -14.12
C ALA A 78 3.28 -1.16 -14.87
N LYS A 79 2.76 -2.32 -15.22
CA LYS A 79 1.42 -2.54 -15.78
C LYS A 79 0.59 -3.50 -14.94
N ARG A 80 1.21 -4.38 -14.15
CA ARG A 80 0.54 -5.44 -13.41
C ARG A 80 0.93 -5.41 -11.93
N VAL A 81 -0.07 -5.22 -11.06
CA VAL A 81 0.10 -5.04 -9.61
C VAL A 81 -0.63 -6.12 -8.82
N LEU A 82 0.04 -6.69 -7.83
CA LEU A 82 -0.58 -7.50 -6.77
C LEU A 82 -0.74 -6.62 -5.53
N ASP A 83 -1.95 -6.47 -5.01
CA ASP A 83 -2.27 -5.69 -3.81
C ASP A 83 -2.85 -6.64 -2.76
N ILE A 84 -2.06 -6.98 -1.74
CA ILE A 84 -2.43 -7.94 -0.69
C ILE A 84 -2.87 -7.14 0.54
N GLY A 85 -4.18 -7.13 0.80
CA GLY A 85 -4.84 -6.26 1.77
C GLY A 85 -5.55 -5.10 1.05
N THR A 86 -6.89 -5.13 1.00
CA THR A 86 -7.69 -4.12 0.29
C THR A 86 -8.30 -3.11 1.25
N PHE A 87 -8.86 -3.57 2.37
CA PHE A 87 -9.61 -2.76 3.32
C PHE A 87 -10.69 -1.89 2.63
N THR A 88 -10.49 -0.57 2.53
CA THR A 88 -11.40 0.36 1.85
C THR A 88 -11.01 0.66 0.41
N GLY A 89 -9.88 0.12 -0.07
CA GLY A 89 -9.37 0.26 -1.43
C GLY A 89 -8.39 1.42 -1.65
N SER A 90 -7.83 2.01 -0.59
CA SER A 90 -6.95 3.19 -0.73
C SER A 90 -5.65 2.89 -1.49
N SER A 91 -5.01 1.74 -1.24
CA SER A 91 -3.82 1.27 -1.96
C SER A 91 -4.17 0.99 -3.42
N ALA A 92 -5.19 0.16 -3.66
CA ALA A 92 -5.68 -0.18 -4.99
C ALA A 92 -6.00 1.06 -5.85
N LEU A 93 -6.64 2.08 -5.28
CA LEU A 93 -6.90 3.36 -5.95
C LEU A 93 -5.61 4.08 -6.33
N ALA A 94 -4.66 4.20 -5.39
CA ALA A 94 -3.37 4.84 -5.65
C ALA A 94 -2.59 4.14 -6.77
N TRP A 95 -2.57 2.81 -6.77
CA TRP A 95 -1.95 2.01 -7.82
C TRP A 95 -2.65 2.22 -9.16
N ALA A 96 -3.99 2.24 -9.18
CA ALA A 96 -4.76 2.41 -10.42
C ALA A 96 -4.54 3.78 -11.07
N LEU A 97 -4.35 4.83 -10.27
CA LEU A 97 -4.01 6.17 -10.73
C LEU A 97 -2.56 6.25 -11.27
N ALA A 98 -1.64 5.45 -10.75
CA ALA A 98 -0.25 5.41 -11.22
C ALA A 98 -0.05 4.54 -12.47
N LEU A 99 -0.88 3.54 -12.69
CA LEU A 99 -0.80 2.64 -13.84
C LEU A 99 -1.29 3.29 -15.14
N PRO A 100 -0.79 2.85 -16.31
CA PRO A 100 -1.34 3.24 -17.60
C PRO A 100 -2.79 2.75 -17.76
N SER A 101 -3.48 3.20 -18.82
CA SER A 101 -4.90 2.86 -19.08
C SER A 101 -5.16 1.38 -19.33
N ASP A 102 -4.12 0.61 -19.70
CA ASP A 102 -4.15 -0.83 -19.90
C ASP A 102 -3.56 -1.62 -18.70
N GLY A 103 -3.33 -0.94 -17.58
CA GLY A 103 -2.84 -1.59 -16.37
C GLY A 103 -3.89 -2.46 -15.67
N GLN A 104 -3.41 -3.45 -14.91
CA GLN A 104 -4.21 -4.40 -14.16
C GLN A 104 -3.71 -4.50 -12.72
N ILE A 105 -4.63 -4.48 -11.77
CA ILE A 105 -4.41 -4.73 -10.35
C ILE A 105 -5.27 -5.93 -9.97
N ILE A 106 -4.70 -6.84 -9.18
CA ILE A 106 -5.48 -7.78 -8.38
C ILE A 106 -5.36 -7.34 -6.93
N SER A 107 -6.49 -6.94 -6.34
CA SER A 107 -6.60 -6.51 -4.95
C SER A 107 -7.29 -7.59 -4.15
N MET A 108 -6.62 -8.13 -3.14
CA MET A 108 -7.05 -9.31 -2.39
C MET A 108 -7.38 -8.94 -0.96
N ASP A 109 -8.49 -9.46 -0.44
CA ASP A 109 -8.85 -9.32 0.97
C ASP A 109 -9.78 -10.46 1.40
N ILE A 110 -9.67 -10.88 2.67
CA ILE A 110 -10.57 -11.87 3.25
C ILE A 110 -11.98 -11.30 3.48
N SER A 111 -12.13 -9.97 3.51
CA SER A 111 -13.39 -9.27 3.69
C SER A 111 -13.51 -8.09 2.74
N HIS A 112 -14.68 -7.94 2.12
CA HIS A 112 -15.04 -6.75 1.36
C HIS A 112 -15.97 -5.79 2.14
N GLU A 113 -16.25 -6.04 3.42
CA GLU A 113 -17.21 -5.24 4.19
C GLU A 113 -16.90 -3.73 4.15
N SER A 114 -15.65 -3.36 4.47
CA SER A 114 -15.22 -1.95 4.45
C SER A 114 -15.17 -1.37 3.03
N LEU A 115 -14.79 -2.19 2.04
CA LEU A 115 -14.80 -1.81 0.63
C LEU A 115 -16.24 -1.50 0.16
N ASP A 116 -17.19 -2.38 0.46
CA ASP A 116 -18.58 -2.27 0.03
C ASP A 116 -19.30 -1.08 0.69
N ILE A 117 -19.01 -0.80 1.96
CA ILE A 117 -19.64 0.32 2.70
C ILE A 117 -19.02 1.67 2.31
N ILE A 118 -17.71 1.74 2.11
CA ILE A 118 -16.99 3.01 1.98
C ILE A 118 -16.47 3.23 0.57
N GLY A 119 -15.67 2.29 0.07
CA GLY A 119 -14.93 2.41 -1.18
C GLY A 119 -15.80 2.28 -2.43
N LYS A 120 -16.85 1.47 -2.40
CA LYS A 120 -17.71 1.17 -3.55
C LYS A 120 -18.25 2.43 -4.23
N GLU A 121 -18.81 3.36 -3.45
CA GLU A 121 -19.31 4.64 -3.96
C GLU A 121 -18.21 5.46 -4.66
N ILE A 122 -16.97 5.41 -4.14
CA ILE A 122 -15.83 6.10 -4.74
C ILE A 122 -15.50 5.47 -6.10
N PHE A 123 -15.37 4.15 -6.17
CA PHE A 123 -15.03 3.46 -7.41
C PHE A 123 -16.13 3.57 -8.50
N GLU A 124 -17.40 3.65 -8.10
CA GLU A 124 -18.52 3.90 -9.03
C GLU A 124 -18.43 5.29 -9.70
N LYS A 125 -17.80 6.29 -9.07
CA LYS A 125 -17.60 7.64 -9.65
C LYS A 125 -16.49 7.68 -10.71
N ILE A 126 -15.59 6.69 -10.74
CA ILE A 126 -14.38 6.69 -11.58
C ILE A 126 -14.23 5.38 -12.38
N PRO A 127 -15.21 4.99 -13.22
CA PRO A 127 -15.24 3.69 -13.90
C PRO A 127 -13.98 3.42 -14.76
N ASP A 128 -13.39 4.44 -15.36
CA ASP A 128 -12.18 4.31 -16.18
C ASP A 128 -10.91 3.95 -15.38
N ILE A 129 -10.89 4.30 -14.10
CA ILE A 129 -9.83 3.92 -13.16
C ILE A 129 -10.18 2.59 -12.49
N ALA A 130 -11.42 2.44 -12.03
CA ALA A 130 -11.91 1.24 -11.34
C ALA A 130 -11.80 -0.02 -12.21
N ARG A 131 -11.97 0.08 -13.53
CA ARG A 131 -11.82 -1.07 -14.46
C ARG A 131 -10.43 -1.70 -14.48
N LYS A 132 -9.41 -1.03 -13.92
CA LYS A 132 -8.06 -1.60 -13.79
C LYS A 132 -7.97 -2.57 -12.60
N ILE A 133 -8.93 -2.55 -11.68
CA ILE A 133 -8.86 -3.26 -10.41
C ILE A 133 -9.80 -4.47 -10.44
N ASP A 134 -9.23 -5.64 -10.21
CA ASP A 134 -9.94 -6.89 -9.93
C ASP A 134 -9.91 -7.15 -8.43
N PHE A 135 -11.01 -6.83 -7.73
CA PHE A 135 -11.18 -7.07 -6.30
C PHE A 135 -11.57 -8.53 -6.05
N ARG A 136 -10.75 -9.25 -5.28
CA ARG A 136 -10.92 -10.67 -4.99
C ARG A 136 -11.15 -10.91 -3.50
N LEU A 137 -12.37 -11.33 -3.20
CA LEU A 137 -12.77 -11.77 -1.86
C LEU A 137 -12.26 -13.19 -1.60
N GLY A 138 -11.48 -13.37 -0.54
CA GLY A 138 -10.99 -14.66 -0.09
C GLY A 138 -9.51 -14.64 0.32
N SER A 139 -8.92 -15.82 0.45
CA SER A 139 -7.52 -15.95 0.82
C SER A 139 -6.59 -15.40 -0.26
N ALA A 140 -5.74 -14.44 0.11
CA ALA A 140 -4.70 -13.94 -0.77
C ALA A 140 -3.70 -15.05 -1.13
N LEU A 141 -3.37 -15.96 -0.21
CA LEU A 141 -2.45 -17.08 -0.49
C LEU A 141 -3.02 -18.00 -1.57
N GLU A 142 -4.30 -18.36 -1.48
CA GLU A 142 -4.95 -19.19 -2.49
C GLU A 142 -4.96 -18.49 -3.86
N THR A 143 -5.26 -17.20 -3.87
CA THR A 143 -5.23 -16.39 -5.10
C THR A 143 -3.84 -16.39 -5.73
N LEU A 144 -2.78 -16.18 -4.94
CA LEU A 144 -1.40 -16.18 -5.41
C LEU A 144 -0.97 -17.57 -5.91
N ASP A 145 -1.36 -18.64 -5.21
CA ASP A 145 -1.05 -20.01 -5.61
C ASP A 145 -1.77 -20.39 -6.92
N VAL A 146 -3.01 -19.93 -7.14
CA VAL A 146 -3.72 -20.08 -8.42
C VAL A 146 -3.02 -19.31 -9.55
N LEU A 147 -2.52 -18.10 -9.30
CA LEU A 147 -1.74 -17.35 -10.29
C LEU A 147 -0.46 -18.10 -10.67
N ILE A 148 0.24 -18.68 -9.70
CA ILE A 148 1.43 -19.50 -9.94
C ILE A 148 1.07 -20.73 -10.79
N ALA A 149 0.06 -21.50 -10.37
CA ALA A 149 -0.38 -22.70 -11.06
C ALA A 149 -0.88 -22.43 -12.50
N SER A 150 -1.44 -21.25 -12.75
CA SER A 150 -1.87 -20.79 -14.08
C SER A 150 -0.74 -20.19 -14.93
N GLY A 151 0.52 -20.39 -14.54
CA GLY A 151 1.70 -19.98 -15.30
C GLY A 151 1.90 -18.46 -15.33
N GLN A 152 1.52 -17.74 -14.27
CA GLN A 152 1.74 -16.29 -14.15
C GLN A 152 3.07 -15.91 -13.50
N SER A 153 3.96 -16.89 -13.23
CA SER A 153 5.29 -16.64 -12.68
C SER A 153 6.11 -15.71 -13.57
N GLY A 154 6.79 -14.73 -12.96
CA GLY A 154 7.59 -13.74 -13.66
C GLY A 154 6.80 -12.73 -14.51
N LYS A 155 5.47 -12.59 -14.32
CA LYS A 155 4.62 -11.75 -15.17
C LYS A 155 4.00 -10.54 -14.46
N TRP A 156 4.26 -10.34 -13.18
CA TRP A 156 3.81 -9.18 -12.40
C TRP A 156 4.96 -8.18 -12.23
N ASP A 157 4.64 -6.90 -12.07
CA ASP A 157 5.64 -5.82 -12.01
C ASP A 157 5.85 -5.28 -10.60
N PHE A 158 4.79 -5.21 -9.81
CA PHE A 158 4.80 -4.63 -8.48
C PHE A 158 3.89 -5.43 -7.53
N ALA A 159 4.30 -5.60 -6.29
CA ALA A 159 3.49 -6.19 -5.24
C ALA A 159 3.50 -5.30 -3.99
N PHE A 160 2.33 -5.06 -3.40
CA PHE A 160 2.16 -4.42 -2.11
C PHE A 160 1.62 -5.42 -1.10
N ILE A 161 2.27 -5.56 0.05
CA ILE A 161 1.88 -6.48 1.12
C ILE A 161 1.54 -5.66 2.36
N ASP A 162 0.25 -5.60 2.71
CA ASP A 162 -0.31 -4.90 3.86
C ASP A 162 -1.54 -5.65 4.40
N ALA A 163 -1.32 -6.88 4.86
CA ALA A 163 -2.37 -7.76 5.40
C ALA A 163 -1.96 -8.31 6.79
N ASP A 164 -2.33 -9.55 7.11
CA ASP A 164 -1.93 -10.21 8.35
C ASP A 164 -0.43 -10.56 8.36
N LYS A 165 0.27 -10.06 9.38
CA LYS A 165 1.74 -10.11 9.48
C LYS A 165 2.30 -11.53 9.58
N GLU A 166 1.53 -12.45 10.15
CA GLU A 166 1.91 -13.85 10.29
C GLU A 166 2.19 -14.51 8.93
N ASN A 167 1.48 -14.08 7.88
CA ASN A 167 1.65 -14.59 6.52
C ASN A 167 2.59 -13.76 5.64
N TYR A 168 3.22 -12.69 6.13
CA TYR A 168 4.14 -11.87 5.30
C TYR A 168 5.24 -12.70 4.62
N PRO A 169 5.93 -13.64 5.30
CA PRO A 169 6.89 -14.52 4.63
C PRO A 169 6.24 -15.35 3.52
N ASN A 170 5.02 -15.86 3.76
CA ASN A 170 4.30 -16.66 2.78
C ASN A 170 3.90 -15.83 1.55
N TYR A 171 3.40 -14.60 1.74
CA TYR A 171 3.09 -13.68 0.65
C TYR A 171 4.34 -13.30 -0.14
N TYR A 172 5.43 -13.00 0.57
CA TYR A 172 6.70 -12.64 -0.02
C TYR A 172 7.21 -13.72 -0.98
N GLU A 173 7.25 -14.99 -0.55
CA GLU A 173 7.70 -16.10 -1.39
C GLU A 173 6.90 -16.23 -2.70
N ARG A 174 5.55 -16.13 -2.62
CA ARG A 174 4.72 -16.13 -3.83
C ARG A 174 4.97 -14.90 -4.71
N CYS A 175 5.10 -13.73 -4.11
CA CYS A 175 5.35 -12.49 -4.84
C CYS A 175 6.70 -12.57 -5.59
N VAL A 176 7.76 -13.08 -4.96
CA VAL A 176 9.06 -13.30 -5.60
C VAL A 176 8.92 -14.19 -6.83
N GLN A 177 8.12 -15.26 -6.77
CA GLN A 177 7.88 -16.13 -7.92
C GLN A 177 7.03 -15.47 -9.02
N LEU A 178 6.05 -14.65 -8.63
CA LEU A 178 5.11 -13.99 -9.57
C LEU A 178 5.71 -12.76 -10.24
N LEU A 179 6.64 -12.07 -9.59
CA LEU A 179 7.26 -10.86 -10.10
C LEU A 179 8.31 -11.16 -11.17
N ARG A 180 8.35 -10.34 -12.22
CA ARG A 180 9.43 -10.35 -13.20
C ARG A 180 10.75 -9.90 -12.56
N THR A 181 11.86 -10.21 -13.22
CA THR A 181 13.15 -9.58 -12.90
C THR A 181 13.03 -8.05 -12.98
N GLY A 182 13.52 -7.37 -11.93
CA GLY A 182 13.41 -5.91 -11.78
C GLY A 182 12.00 -5.44 -11.37
N GLY A 183 11.11 -6.34 -10.98
CA GLY A 183 9.89 -6.00 -10.25
C GLY A 183 10.19 -5.56 -8.82
N VAL A 184 9.19 -4.97 -8.16
CA VAL A 184 9.33 -4.39 -6.81
C VAL A 184 8.30 -5.00 -5.86
N ILE A 185 8.75 -5.35 -4.65
CA ILE A 185 7.87 -5.66 -3.52
C ILE A 185 7.97 -4.50 -2.54
N LEU A 186 6.84 -3.95 -2.14
CA LEU A 186 6.71 -3.00 -1.04
C LEU A 186 5.91 -3.68 0.08
N ILE A 187 6.47 -3.74 1.28
CA ILE A 187 5.85 -4.37 2.45
C ILE A 187 5.61 -3.27 3.48
N ASP A 188 4.35 -3.06 3.89
CA ASP A 188 4.01 -2.08 4.90
C ASP A 188 4.14 -2.66 6.31
N ASN A 189 4.27 -1.77 7.31
CA ASN A 189 4.25 -2.08 8.73
C ASN A 189 5.17 -3.23 9.18
N VAL A 190 6.34 -3.35 8.55
CA VAL A 190 7.41 -4.26 8.96
C VAL A 190 7.87 -3.95 10.39
N SER A 191 8.04 -5.00 11.18
CA SER A 191 8.45 -4.95 12.59
C SER A 191 9.66 -5.83 12.84
#